data_AF-A0A077QNN6-F1
#
_entry.id   AF-A0A077QNN6-F1
#
_cell.length_a   1.000
_cell.length_b   1.000
_cell.length_c   1.000
_cell.angle_alpha   90.00
_cell.angle_beta   90.00
_cell.angle_gamma   90.00
#
_symmetry.space_group_name_H-M   'P 1'
#
loop_
_entity.id
_entity.type
_entity.pdbx_description
1 polymer ?
#
loop_
_entity_poly.entity_id
_entity_poly.type
_entity_poly.pdbx_seq_one_letter_code
_entity_poly.pdbx_strand_id
1 'polypeptide(L)'
;MQAWTDRKAERRANKSYENMHNGTLWNKEIKNKKSFDILSKSNLEQLKKQNYPLTEDTHNFIQNFNNLDFNLVHFSNADLINEGKAIFRSRVELLRKKIIFPVENTQSSDIKKLSTDDFSFFSLNVGDAAGKNSSRFGSKRYDTPLEKVSQYKYIKHSHMVINDTLFYQKRQTSESRLENKFNKNDTKTLLKEKISEKASETVYSYEHFKEGLALRIVNSAKSLTDEGQKYIFGVKNNDEFDGLISLLYRPQFLVPKKMVSKDTSLFS
;
A
#
# COMPACT_ATOMS: atom_id res chain seq x y z
N MET A 1 -16.16 -28.08 0.63
CA MET A 1 -15.28 -27.65 1.74
C MET A 1 -14.68 -26.26 1.49
N GLN A 2 -14.12 -25.98 0.30
CA GLN A 2 -13.54 -24.69 -0.08
C GLN A 2 -14.51 -23.49 0.02
N ALA A 3 -15.74 -23.63 -0.48
CA ALA A 3 -16.75 -22.57 -0.41
C ALA A 3 -17.09 -22.15 1.04
N TRP A 4 -17.03 -23.09 2.01
CA TRP A 4 -17.29 -22.79 3.41
C TRP A 4 -16.09 -22.06 4.06
N THR A 5 -14.86 -22.48 3.74
CA THR A 5 -13.65 -21.78 4.21
C THR A 5 -13.56 -20.37 3.67
N ASP A 6 -13.99 -20.15 2.41
CA ASP A 6 -14.01 -18.84 1.78
C ASP A 6 -15.06 -17.93 2.41
N ARG A 7 -16.29 -18.40 2.63
CA ARG A 7 -17.33 -17.62 3.36
C ARG A 7 -16.87 -17.25 4.77
N LYS A 8 -16.18 -18.15 5.47
CA LYS A 8 -15.63 -17.88 6.81
C LYS A 8 -14.52 -16.83 6.75
N ALA A 9 -13.66 -16.88 5.72
CA ALA A 9 -12.61 -15.90 5.51
C ALA A 9 -13.20 -14.52 5.19
N GLU A 10 -14.14 -14.45 4.25
CA GLU A 10 -14.86 -13.24 3.87
C GLU A 10 -15.54 -12.59 5.07
N ARG A 11 -16.32 -13.34 5.86
CA ARG A 11 -16.96 -12.82 7.07
C ARG A 11 -15.94 -12.26 8.06
N ARG A 12 -14.79 -12.91 8.20
CA ARG A 12 -13.73 -12.44 9.11
C ARG A 12 -13.02 -11.20 8.58
N ALA A 13 -12.80 -11.12 7.27
CA ALA A 13 -12.27 -9.92 6.63
C ALA A 13 -13.26 -8.76 6.78
N ASN A 14 -14.56 -9.00 6.58
CA ASN A 14 -15.59 -7.98 6.75
C ASN A 14 -15.57 -7.34 8.14
N LYS A 15 -15.34 -8.13 9.20
CA LYS A 15 -15.17 -7.61 10.56
C LYS A 15 -14.02 -6.61 10.69
N SER A 16 -12.93 -6.78 9.95
CA SER A 16 -11.81 -5.83 9.95
C SER A 16 -12.24 -4.49 9.34
N TYR A 17 -13.06 -4.52 8.29
CA TYR A 17 -13.63 -3.30 7.68
C TYR A 17 -14.77 -2.69 8.51
N GLU A 18 -15.57 -3.49 9.20
CA GLU A 18 -16.53 -3.00 10.20
C GLU A 18 -15.81 -2.29 11.35
N ASN A 19 -14.61 -2.75 11.75
CA ASN A 19 -13.80 -2.03 12.73
C ASN A 19 -13.29 -0.69 12.19
N MET A 20 -12.87 -0.63 10.91
CA MET A 20 -12.47 0.64 10.27
C MET A 20 -13.58 1.69 10.33
N HIS A 21 -14.85 1.31 10.36
CA HIS A 21 -15.97 2.24 10.53
C HIS A 21 -15.86 3.16 11.76
N ASN A 22 -15.10 2.73 12.78
CA ASN A 22 -14.88 3.49 14.01
C ASN A 22 -13.78 4.54 13.87
N GLY A 23 -12.94 4.47 12.83
CA GLY A 23 -11.88 5.43 12.59
C GLY A 23 -12.45 6.78 12.14
N THR A 24 -12.11 7.85 12.87
CA THR A 24 -12.64 9.19 12.61
C THR A 24 -12.26 9.75 11.24
N LEU A 25 -11.12 9.35 10.67
CA LEU A 25 -10.66 9.84 9.36
C LEU A 25 -11.45 9.30 8.17
N TRP A 26 -12.18 8.21 8.35
CA TRP A 26 -13.01 7.64 7.29
C TRP A 26 -14.37 8.32 7.15
N ASN A 27 -14.72 9.21 8.08
CA ASN A 27 -15.99 9.94 8.09
C ASN A 27 -17.22 9.06 7.82
N LYS A 28 -17.23 7.83 8.35
CA LYS A 28 -18.30 6.83 8.19
C LYS A 28 -18.55 6.35 6.75
N GLU A 29 -17.69 6.69 5.80
CA GLU A 29 -17.75 6.25 4.39
C GLU A 29 -17.47 4.74 4.26
N ILE A 30 -16.64 4.19 5.14
CA ILE A 30 -16.36 2.75 5.24
C ILE A 30 -17.21 2.16 6.37
N LYS A 31 -18.17 1.30 6.03
CA LYS A 31 -19.05 0.58 6.98
C LYS A 31 -18.69 -0.91 7.09
N ASN A 32 -18.22 -1.48 5.99
CA ASN A 32 -17.92 -2.89 5.80
C ASN A 32 -17.12 -3.05 4.48
N LYS A 33 -16.73 -4.29 4.14
CA LYS A 33 -15.93 -4.54 2.93
C LYS A 33 -16.62 -4.07 1.65
N LYS A 34 -17.94 -4.28 1.53
CA LYS A 34 -18.70 -3.86 0.34
C LYS A 34 -18.64 -2.34 0.12
N SER A 35 -18.86 -1.55 1.17
CA SER A 35 -18.74 -0.08 1.08
C SER A 35 -17.32 0.38 0.74
N PHE A 36 -16.31 -0.32 1.25
CA PHE A 36 -14.92 -0.08 0.88
C PHE A 36 -14.67 -0.33 -0.61
N ASP A 37 -15.19 -1.43 -1.17
CA ASP A 37 -15.02 -1.75 -2.58
C ASP A 37 -15.69 -0.75 -3.51
N ILE A 38 -16.88 -0.27 -3.12
CA ILE A 38 -17.58 0.83 -3.82
C ILE A 38 -16.72 2.11 -3.80
N LEU A 39 -16.18 2.47 -2.64
CA LEU A 39 -15.30 3.63 -2.49
C LEU A 39 -14.03 3.49 -3.33
N SER A 40 -13.35 2.34 -3.25
CA SER A 40 -12.16 2.07 -4.05
C SER A 40 -12.44 2.17 -5.56
N LYS A 41 -13.57 1.62 -6.03
CA LYS A 41 -13.97 1.75 -7.43
C LYS A 41 -14.22 3.22 -7.79
N SER A 42 -14.93 3.95 -6.95
CA SER A 42 -15.19 5.38 -7.15
C SER A 42 -13.89 6.20 -7.26
N ASN A 43 -12.91 5.93 -6.38
CA ASN A 43 -11.60 6.59 -6.42
C ASN A 43 -10.88 6.31 -7.75
N LEU A 44 -10.88 5.05 -8.20
CA LEU A 44 -10.29 4.66 -9.47
C LEU A 44 -10.98 5.34 -10.66
N GLU A 45 -12.32 5.36 -10.69
CA GLU A 45 -13.07 6.03 -11.75
C GLU A 45 -12.84 7.54 -11.79
N GLN A 46 -12.65 8.18 -10.63
CA GLN A 46 -12.28 9.60 -10.57
C GLN A 46 -10.89 9.83 -11.17
N LEU A 47 -9.90 8.98 -10.83
CA LEU A 47 -8.58 9.05 -11.46
C LEU A 47 -8.65 8.81 -12.97
N LYS A 48 -9.47 7.87 -13.45
CA LYS A 48 -9.68 7.66 -14.89
C LYS A 48 -10.22 8.92 -15.55
N LYS A 49 -11.26 9.55 -14.98
CA LYS A 49 -11.80 10.82 -15.51
C LYS A 49 -10.77 11.94 -15.56
N GLN A 50 -9.87 12.02 -14.58
CA GLN A 50 -8.80 13.02 -14.54
C GLN A 50 -7.66 12.73 -15.52
N ASN A 51 -7.43 11.47 -15.83
CA ASN A 51 -6.27 11.05 -16.61
C ASN A 51 -6.54 10.90 -18.10
N TYR A 52 -7.74 10.50 -18.52
CA TYR A 52 -8.06 10.17 -19.90
C TYR A 52 -8.49 11.38 -20.76
N PRO A 53 -8.23 11.37 -22.09
CA PRO A 53 -7.48 10.34 -22.82
C PRO A 53 -5.99 10.34 -22.47
N LEU A 54 -5.36 9.15 -22.51
CA LEU A 54 -3.95 9.00 -22.19
C LEU A 54 -3.09 9.37 -23.41
N THR A 55 -1.94 10.00 -23.17
CA THR A 55 -0.87 10.11 -24.18
C THR A 55 -0.20 8.75 -24.38
N GLU A 56 0.55 8.60 -25.46
CA GLU A 56 1.31 7.37 -25.74
C GLU A 56 2.28 7.01 -24.61
N ASP A 57 3.07 7.98 -24.13
CA ASP A 57 3.99 7.80 -23.00
C ASP A 57 3.27 7.33 -21.73
N THR A 58 2.12 7.94 -21.44
CA THR A 58 1.31 7.60 -20.28
C THR A 58 0.75 6.17 -20.40
N HIS A 59 0.28 5.80 -21.58
CA HIS A 59 -0.23 4.47 -21.85
C HIS A 59 0.88 3.41 -21.68
N ASN A 60 2.05 3.64 -22.27
CA ASN A 60 3.21 2.75 -22.15
C ASN A 60 3.67 2.61 -20.69
N PHE A 61 3.73 3.71 -19.94
CA PHE A 61 4.03 3.69 -18.52
C PHE A 61 3.04 2.81 -17.73
N ILE A 62 1.73 2.98 -17.94
CA ILE A 62 0.70 2.20 -17.23
C ILE A 62 0.78 0.71 -17.61
N GLN A 63 1.02 0.39 -18.88
CA GLN A 63 1.20 -1.00 -19.31
C GLN A 63 2.41 -1.65 -18.63
N ASN A 64 3.55 -0.97 -18.62
CA ASN A 64 4.76 -1.44 -17.93
C ASN A 64 4.51 -1.61 -16.42
N PHE A 65 3.84 -0.63 -15.80
CA PHE A 65 3.52 -0.67 -14.37
C PHE A 65 2.61 -1.85 -14.01
N ASN A 66 1.61 -2.17 -14.84
CA ASN A 66 0.67 -3.27 -14.57
C ASN A 66 1.35 -4.65 -14.65
N ASN A 67 2.40 -4.75 -15.47
CA ASN A 67 3.22 -5.95 -15.62
C ASN A 67 4.23 -6.14 -14.49
N LEU A 68 4.39 -5.18 -13.58
CA LEU A 68 5.29 -5.32 -12.44
C LEU A 68 4.81 -6.40 -11.46
N ASP A 69 5.76 -7.21 -11.01
CA ASP A 69 5.59 -8.04 -9.83
C ASP A 69 5.83 -7.23 -8.57
N PHE A 70 5.17 -7.60 -7.48
CA PHE A 70 5.30 -6.92 -6.20
C PHE A 70 5.57 -7.91 -5.08
N ASN A 71 6.42 -7.50 -4.13
CA ASN A 71 6.61 -8.18 -2.85
C ASN A 71 5.89 -7.42 -1.74
N LEU A 72 5.27 -8.17 -0.84
CA LEU A 72 4.82 -7.68 0.45
C LEU A 72 5.99 -7.77 1.43
N VAL A 73 6.45 -6.61 1.89
CA VAL A 73 7.63 -6.49 2.75
C VAL A 73 7.22 -6.14 4.16
N HIS A 74 7.73 -6.89 5.14
CA HIS A 74 7.51 -6.63 6.56
C HIS A 74 8.84 -6.62 7.31
N PHE A 75 8.97 -5.73 8.29
CA PHE A 75 10.15 -5.65 9.15
C PHE A 75 9.80 -6.00 10.58
N SER A 76 10.64 -6.82 11.23
CA SER A 76 10.49 -7.15 12.64
C SER A 76 11.85 -7.47 13.27
N ASN A 77 11.98 -7.31 14.58
CA ASN A 77 13.08 -7.94 15.32
C ASN A 77 12.73 -9.37 15.75
N ALA A 78 11.44 -9.69 15.85
CA ALA A 78 10.97 -11.02 16.19
C ALA A 78 11.26 -12.01 15.04
N ASP A 79 11.48 -13.27 15.39
CA ASP A 79 11.41 -14.35 14.41
C ASP A 79 9.93 -14.66 14.11
N LEU A 80 9.53 -14.46 12.86
CA LEU A 80 8.17 -14.69 12.38
C LEU A 80 8.02 -16.04 11.68
N ILE A 81 9.12 -16.79 11.50
CA ILE A 81 9.12 -18.13 10.92
C ILE A 81 8.72 -19.14 12.00
N ASN A 82 7.69 -19.93 11.70
CA ASN A 82 7.23 -21.02 12.55
C ASN A 82 6.93 -22.22 11.66
N GLU A 83 7.60 -23.35 11.89
CA GLU A 83 7.46 -24.59 11.10
C GLU A 83 7.60 -24.33 9.58
N GLY A 84 8.64 -23.56 9.20
CA GLY A 84 8.91 -23.21 7.80
C GLY A 84 7.90 -22.26 7.16
N LYS A 85 7.09 -21.55 7.95
CA LYS A 85 6.12 -20.56 7.47
C LYS A 85 6.29 -19.23 8.18
N ALA A 86 6.36 -18.15 7.43
CA ALA A 86 6.23 -16.81 7.99
C ALA A 86 4.77 -16.54 8.38
N ILE A 87 4.54 -16.02 9.60
CA ILE A 87 3.20 -15.68 10.09
C ILE A 87 3.13 -14.25 10.60
N PHE A 88 2.56 -13.37 9.78
CA PHE A 88 2.33 -11.96 10.08
C PHE A 88 0.93 -11.78 10.67
N ARG A 89 0.80 -11.20 11.86
CA ARG A 89 -0.49 -11.04 12.55
C ARG A 89 -0.82 -9.58 12.73
N SER A 90 -2.12 -9.25 12.65
CA SER A 90 -2.62 -7.96 13.10
C SER A 90 -2.42 -7.79 14.60
N ARG A 91 -2.46 -6.54 15.08
CA ARG A 91 -2.40 -6.24 16.52
C ARG A 91 -3.49 -6.99 17.29
N VAL A 92 -4.72 -6.96 16.78
CA VAL A 92 -5.86 -7.68 17.38
C VAL A 92 -5.58 -9.19 17.49
N GLU A 93 -5.00 -9.82 16.46
CA GLU A 93 -4.67 -11.25 16.51
C GLU A 93 -3.48 -11.55 17.45
N LEU A 94 -2.51 -10.64 17.59
CA LEU A 94 -1.41 -10.77 18.55
C LEU A 94 -1.94 -10.71 19.99
N LEU A 95 -2.76 -9.72 20.31
CA LEU A 95 -3.41 -9.57 21.62
C LEU A 95 -4.27 -10.79 21.96
N ARG A 96 -5.11 -11.23 21.02
CA ARG A 96 -5.98 -12.41 21.19
C ARG A 96 -5.18 -13.69 21.48
N LYS A 97 -3.97 -13.80 20.95
CA LYS A 97 -3.07 -14.95 21.14
C LYS A 97 -2.08 -14.77 22.30
N LYS A 98 -2.12 -13.64 23.01
CA LYS A 98 -1.18 -13.29 24.09
C LYS A 98 0.29 -13.36 23.62
N ILE A 99 0.55 -13.02 22.36
CA ILE A 99 1.91 -12.91 21.83
C ILE A 99 2.45 -11.54 22.26
N ILE A 100 3.67 -11.49 22.78
CA ILE A 100 4.34 -10.24 23.17
C ILE A 100 4.82 -9.53 21.90
N PHE A 101 4.59 -8.23 21.80
CA PHE A 101 5.04 -7.39 20.71
C PHE A 101 5.22 -5.94 21.18
N PRO A 102 6.00 -5.11 20.46
CA PRO A 102 6.15 -3.69 20.78
C PRO A 102 4.83 -2.94 20.53
N VAL A 103 4.12 -2.62 21.62
CA VAL A 103 2.79 -1.99 21.56
C VAL A 103 2.85 -0.53 21.14
N GLU A 104 3.99 0.12 21.32
CA GLU A 104 4.29 1.52 21.01
C GLU A 104 4.37 1.83 19.51
N ASN A 105 4.48 0.79 18.67
CA ASN A 105 4.44 0.93 17.21
C ASN A 105 3.10 1.41 16.68
N THR A 106 2.03 1.30 17.48
CA THR A 106 0.69 1.82 17.20
C THR A 106 0.23 2.67 18.38
N GLN A 107 0.04 3.97 18.15
CA GLN A 107 -0.44 4.88 19.18
C GLN A 107 -1.97 4.82 19.32
N SER A 108 -2.50 5.21 20.48
CA SER A 108 -3.95 5.30 20.71
C SER A 108 -4.65 6.24 19.71
N SER A 109 -3.94 7.28 19.26
CA SER A 109 -4.41 8.18 18.20
C SER A 109 -4.60 7.46 16.86
N ASP A 110 -3.73 6.51 16.52
CA ASP A 110 -3.80 5.76 15.27
C ASP A 110 -5.03 4.87 15.27
N ILE A 111 -5.28 4.18 16.40
CA ILE A 111 -6.46 3.33 16.59
C ILE A 111 -7.74 4.18 16.51
N LYS A 112 -7.77 5.33 17.19
CA LYS A 112 -8.93 6.25 17.17
C LYS A 112 -9.20 6.82 15.77
N LYS A 113 -8.15 7.21 15.04
CA LYS A 113 -8.26 7.86 13.73
C LYS A 113 -8.54 6.87 12.59
N LEU A 114 -7.91 5.71 12.62
CA LEU A 114 -7.90 4.75 11.51
C LEU A 114 -8.63 3.44 11.83
N SER A 115 -8.54 2.93 13.06
CA SER A 115 -9.11 1.63 13.45
C SER A 115 -8.74 0.48 12.47
N THR A 116 -7.49 0.50 11.98
CA THR A 116 -6.91 -0.49 11.06
C THR A 116 -6.04 -1.53 11.79
N ASP A 117 -6.12 -1.61 13.11
CA ASP A 117 -5.33 -2.47 13.98
C ASP A 117 -5.67 -3.97 13.86
N ASP A 118 -6.73 -4.29 13.13
CA ASP A 118 -7.12 -5.66 12.77
C ASP A 118 -6.56 -6.13 11.41
N PHE A 119 -5.66 -5.34 10.81
CA PHE A 119 -4.90 -5.69 9.60
C PHE A 119 -3.42 -5.95 9.93
N SER A 120 -2.77 -6.83 9.17
CA SER A 120 -1.31 -6.94 9.10
C SER A 120 -0.79 -6.03 7.98
N PHE A 121 0.23 -5.23 8.29
CA PHE A 121 0.76 -4.18 7.43
C PHE A 121 2.03 -4.63 6.71
N PHE A 122 2.11 -4.27 5.44
CA PHE A 122 3.27 -4.50 4.58
C PHE A 122 3.59 -3.22 3.81
N SER A 123 4.87 -2.94 3.59
CA SER A 123 5.27 -2.06 2.49
C SER A 123 5.21 -2.83 1.18
N LEU A 124 5.10 -2.10 0.08
CA LEU A 124 5.13 -2.65 -1.27
C LEU A 124 6.53 -2.43 -1.86
N ASN A 125 7.17 -3.49 -2.36
CA ASN A 125 8.44 -3.45 -3.08
C ASN A 125 8.22 -4.00 -4.49
N VAL A 126 8.91 -3.46 -5.49
CA VAL A 126 8.77 -3.92 -6.89
C VAL A 126 9.72 -5.08 -7.16
N GLY A 127 9.18 -6.24 -7.55
CA GLY A 127 9.96 -7.41 -7.96
C GLY A 127 11.14 -7.72 -7.04
N ASP A 128 12.32 -7.82 -7.63
CA ASP A 128 13.62 -8.05 -6.99
C ASP A 128 14.37 -6.76 -6.61
N ALA A 129 13.70 -5.60 -6.64
CA ALA A 129 14.33 -4.33 -6.28
C ALA A 129 14.95 -4.38 -4.87
N ALA A 130 16.14 -3.79 -4.74
CA ALA A 130 16.93 -3.90 -3.52
C ALA A 130 16.20 -3.35 -2.28
N GLY A 131 15.40 -2.30 -2.44
CA GLY A 131 14.59 -1.70 -1.38
C GLY A 131 15.42 -1.27 -0.15
N LYS A 132 14.79 -1.27 1.04
CA LYS A 132 15.47 -0.94 2.31
C LYS A 132 15.88 -2.20 3.06
N ASN A 133 16.99 -2.14 3.80
CA ASN A 133 17.46 -3.27 4.61
C ASN A 133 16.97 -3.23 6.06
N SER A 134 16.43 -2.10 6.53
CA SER A 134 15.90 -1.98 7.89
C SER A 134 14.78 -0.93 7.98
N SER A 135 14.04 -0.99 9.08
CA SER A 135 13.07 0.05 9.43
C SER A 135 13.01 0.26 10.94
N ARG A 136 12.22 1.24 11.39
CA ARG A 136 11.92 1.44 12.81
C ARG A 136 11.27 0.22 13.49
N PHE A 137 10.72 -0.72 12.71
CA PHE A 137 10.09 -1.93 13.21
C PHE A 137 11.06 -3.12 13.38
N GLY A 138 12.28 -3.00 12.85
CA GLY A 138 13.35 -3.96 13.04
C GLY A 138 14.30 -4.10 11.86
N SER A 139 15.35 -4.91 12.06
CA SER A 139 16.37 -5.19 11.05
C SER A 139 16.10 -6.45 10.22
N LYS A 140 15.23 -7.37 10.66
CA LYS A 140 14.88 -8.54 9.83
C LYS A 140 13.85 -8.13 8.80
N ARG A 141 14.19 -8.30 7.53
CA ARG A 141 13.31 -8.05 6.38
C ARG A 141 12.70 -9.36 5.92
N TYR A 142 11.38 -9.39 5.82
CA TYR A 142 10.63 -10.51 5.28
C TYR A 142 9.97 -10.08 3.97
N ASP A 143 10.41 -10.66 2.85
CA ASP A 143 9.81 -10.43 1.54
C ASP A 143 8.95 -11.61 1.15
N THR A 144 7.69 -11.35 0.82
CA THR A 144 6.76 -12.37 0.32
C THR A 144 6.24 -11.94 -1.05
N PRO A 145 6.55 -12.68 -2.13
CA PRO A 145 6.01 -12.37 -3.44
C PRO A 145 4.48 -12.43 -3.43
N LEU A 146 3.84 -11.35 -3.89
CA LEU A 146 2.38 -11.20 -3.83
C LEU A 146 1.67 -12.29 -4.64
N GLU A 147 2.26 -12.69 -5.77
CA GLU A 147 1.75 -13.79 -6.61
C GLU A 147 1.63 -15.11 -5.84
N LYS A 148 2.62 -15.47 -5.02
CA LYS A 148 2.66 -16.72 -4.25
C LYS A 148 1.59 -16.76 -3.15
N VAL A 149 1.13 -15.60 -2.68
CA VAL A 149 0.06 -15.50 -1.69
C VAL A 149 -1.30 -15.11 -2.28
N SER A 150 -1.42 -14.94 -3.61
CA SER A 150 -2.68 -14.53 -4.27
C SER A 150 -3.89 -15.42 -3.90
N GLN A 151 -3.66 -16.72 -3.71
CA GLN A 151 -4.68 -17.70 -3.30
C GLN A 151 -4.91 -17.78 -1.79
N TYR A 152 -4.12 -17.06 -0.98
CA TYR A 152 -4.34 -17.00 0.45
C TYR A 152 -5.66 -16.30 0.75
N LYS A 153 -6.50 -16.96 1.57
CA LYS A 153 -7.91 -16.59 1.83
C LYS A 153 -8.20 -15.13 2.24
N TYR A 154 -7.21 -14.38 2.73
CA TYR A 154 -7.37 -12.96 3.08
C TYR A 154 -6.76 -11.99 2.06
N ILE A 155 -5.93 -12.44 1.12
CA ILE A 155 -5.25 -11.56 0.15
C ILE A 155 -6.23 -10.88 -0.78
N LYS A 156 -7.22 -11.59 -1.35
CA LYS A 156 -8.27 -10.95 -2.17
C LYS A 156 -9.13 -9.92 -1.42
N HIS A 157 -9.06 -9.91 -0.09
CA HIS A 157 -9.78 -8.95 0.76
C HIS A 157 -8.85 -7.86 1.32
N SER A 158 -7.61 -7.77 0.86
CA SER A 158 -6.69 -6.72 1.25
C SER A 158 -7.01 -5.41 0.55
N HIS A 159 -6.35 -4.36 1.01
CA HIS A 159 -6.32 -3.09 0.34
C HIS A 159 -4.95 -2.45 0.43
N MET A 160 -4.70 -1.49 -0.45
CA MET A 160 -3.58 -0.57 -0.39
C MET A 160 -4.06 0.81 0.03
N VAL A 161 -3.24 1.51 0.81
CA VAL A 161 -3.27 2.98 0.92
C VAL A 161 -2.07 3.53 0.17
N ILE A 162 -2.25 4.55 -0.68
CA ILE A 162 -1.15 5.11 -1.49
C ILE A 162 -0.12 5.85 -0.62
N ASN A 163 -0.56 6.48 0.46
CA ASN A 163 0.27 7.36 1.27
C ASN A 163 -0.01 7.11 2.75
N ASP A 164 0.77 7.76 3.63
CA ASP A 164 0.48 7.74 5.07
C ASP A 164 -0.94 8.26 5.32
N THR A 165 -1.82 7.40 5.81
CA THR A 165 -3.25 7.71 6.01
C THR A 165 -3.48 8.80 7.05
N LEU A 166 -2.55 9.04 7.99
CA LEU A 166 -2.66 10.14 8.94
C LEU A 166 -2.26 11.48 8.31
N PHE A 167 -1.38 11.44 7.32
CA PHE A 167 -0.85 12.59 6.59
C PHE A 167 -1.19 12.53 5.10
N TYR A 168 -2.41 12.06 4.80
CA TYR A 168 -2.86 11.69 3.46
C TYR A 168 -2.78 12.83 2.45
N GLN A 169 -2.88 14.09 2.90
CA GLN A 169 -2.84 15.28 2.04
C GLN A 169 -1.46 15.58 1.47
N LYS A 170 -0.36 15.13 2.12
CA LYS A 170 1.00 15.55 1.77
C LYS A 170 1.88 14.37 1.43
N ARG A 171 2.70 14.56 0.39
CA ARG A 171 3.74 13.61 -0.01
C ARG A 171 4.73 13.37 1.13
N GLN A 172 5.02 12.12 1.44
CA GLN A 172 5.94 11.73 2.51
C GLN A 172 7.36 11.51 1.98
N THR A 173 7.96 12.56 1.42
CA THR A 173 9.32 12.55 0.88
C THR A 173 10.06 13.83 1.29
N SER A 174 11.40 13.82 1.25
CA SER A 174 12.19 15.02 1.52
C SER A 174 12.40 15.84 0.24
N GLU A 175 12.52 17.15 0.39
CA GLU A 175 12.89 18.06 -0.71
C GLU A 175 14.20 17.62 -1.37
N SER A 176 15.23 17.31 -0.58
CA SER A 176 16.51 16.81 -1.10
C SER A 176 16.41 15.56 -1.98
N ARG A 177 15.49 14.63 -1.67
CA ARG A 177 15.27 13.44 -2.50
C ARG A 177 14.65 13.80 -3.84
N LEU A 178 13.78 14.82 -3.86
CA LEU A 178 13.16 15.32 -5.09
C LEU A 178 14.15 16.12 -5.93
N GLU A 179 14.93 17.02 -5.32
CA GLU A 179 15.93 17.86 -6.02
C GLU A 179 17.01 17.01 -6.73
N ASN A 180 17.32 15.83 -6.21
CA ASN A 180 18.24 14.89 -6.86
C ASN A 180 17.71 14.31 -8.19
N LYS A 181 16.41 14.43 -8.46
CA LYS A 181 15.73 13.83 -9.63
C LYS A 181 14.97 14.84 -10.48
N PHE A 182 14.54 15.95 -9.89
CA PHE A 182 13.68 16.95 -10.50
C PHE A 182 14.28 18.35 -10.35
N ASN A 183 14.07 19.19 -11.35
CA ASN A 183 14.44 20.60 -11.26
C ASN A 183 13.64 21.33 -10.14
N LYS A 184 14.05 22.56 -9.84
CA LYS A 184 13.46 23.36 -8.75
C LYS A 184 11.95 23.61 -8.92
N ASN A 185 11.46 23.73 -10.15
CA ASN A 185 10.04 23.99 -10.40
C ASN A 185 9.23 22.72 -10.13
N ASP A 186 9.65 21.58 -10.68
CA ASP A 186 8.99 20.29 -10.48
C ASP A 186 9.02 19.84 -9.02
N THR A 187 10.15 20.06 -8.34
CA THR A 187 10.26 19.81 -6.89
C THR A 187 9.23 20.62 -6.11
N LYS A 188 9.10 21.93 -6.39
CA LYS A 188 8.08 22.78 -5.75
C LYS A 188 6.66 22.32 -6.08
N THR A 189 6.40 21.92 -7.32
CA THR A 189 5.09 21.38 -7.73
C THR A 189 4.75 20.13 -6.91
N LEU A 190 5.66 19.16 -6.84
CA LEU A 190 5.45 17.89 -6.14
C LEU A 190 5.31 18.06 -4.62
N LEU A 191 6.00 19.03 -4.01
CA LEU A 191 5.90 19.35 -2.58
C LEU A 191 4.60 20.08 -2.23
N LYS A 192 4.08 20.92 -3.13
CA LYS A 192 2.83 21.66 -2.95
C LYS A 192 1.60 20.85 -3.32
N GLU A 193 1.76 19.79 -4.11
CA GLU A 193 0.65 18.94 -4.53
C GLU A 193 -0.08 18.38 -3.31
N LYS A 194 -1.39 18.64 -3.26
CA LYS A 194 -2.28 18.00 -2.32
C LYS A 194 -2.65 16.62 -2.86
N ILE A 195 -2.24 15.58 -2.15
CA ILE A 195 -2.43 14.20 -2.63
C ILE A 195 -3.91 13.83 -2.69
N SER A 196 -4.70 14.30 -1.71
CA SER A 196 -6.13 14.05 -1.59
C SER A 196 -6.78 15.01 -0.59
N GLU A 197 -8.10 15.20 -0.70
CA GLU A 197 -8.93 15.96 0.23
C GLU A 197 -9.34 15.15 1.48
N LYS A 198 -9.51 13.83 1.33
CA LYS A 198 -9.91 12.91 2.41
C LYS A 198 -9.09 11.62 2.40
N ALA A 199 -8.79 11.06 3.58
CA ALA A 199 -8.08 9.78 3.70
C ALA A 199 -8.70 8.64 2.86
N SER A 200 -10.04 8.61 2.77
CA SER A 200 -10.82 7.65 1.99
C SER A 200 -10.60 7.70 0.47
N GLU A 201 -10.02 8.75 -0.08
CA GLU A 201 -9.72 8.84 -1.53
C GLU A 201 -8.36 8.21 -1.87
N THR A 202 -7.58 7.82 -0.85
CA THR A 202 -6.24 7.24 -1.02
C THR A 202 -6.21 5.71 -0.95
N VAL A 203 -7.37 5.08 -0.78
CA VAL A 203 -7.49 3.63 -0.59
C VAL A 203 -7.93 2.91 -1.87
N TYR A 204 -7.36 1.74 -2.12
CA TYR A 204 -7.67 0.88 -3.26
C TYR A 204 -7.75 -0.58 -2.83
N SER A 205 -8.76 -1.31 -3.26
CA SER A 205 -8.88 -2.75 -3.02
C SER A 205 -7.77 -3.52 -3.74
N TYR A 206 -7.59 -4.79 -3.38
CA TYR A 206 -6.69 -5.72 -4.08
C TYR A 206 -6.84 -5.70 -5.61
N GLU A 207 -8.05 -5.53 -6.13
CA GLU A 207 -8.30 -5.54 -7.57
C GLU A 207 -7.92 -4.22 -8.25
N HIS A 208 -7.94 -3.11 -7.51
CA HIS A 208 -7.77 -1.76 -8.08
C HIS A 208 -6.41 -1.13 -7.77
N PHE A 209 -5.59 -1.72 -6.88
CA PHE A 209 -4.42 -1.00 -6.35
C PHE A 209 -3.35 -0.70 -7.40
N LYS A 210 -3.08 -1.64 -8.33
CA LYS A 210 -2.05 -1.43 -9.37
C LYS A 210 -2.43 -0.25 -10.26
N GLU A 211 -3.63 -0.31 -10.84
CA GLU A 211 -4.13 0.73 -11.74
C GLU A 211 -4.30 2.07 -11.00
N GLY A 212 -4.83 2.06 -9.77
CA GLY A 212 -4.98 3.26 -8.95
C GLY A 212 -3.66 3.93 -8.63
N LEU A 213 -2.62 3.15 -8.29
CA LEU A 213 -1.28 3.68 -8.03
C LEU A 213 -0.64 4.25 -9.30
N ALA A 214 -0.72 3.52 -10.42
CA ALA A 214 -0.19 3.96 -11.71
C ALA A 214 -0.83 5.30 -12.15
N LEU A 215 -2.17 5.36 -12.13
CA LEU A 215 -2.90 6.59 -12.50
C LEU A 215 -2.65 7.74 -11.52
N ARG A 216 -2.37 7.45 -10.24
CA ARG A 216 -2.02 8.51 -9.30
C ARG A 216 -0.65 9.12 -9.61
N ILE A 217 0.33 8.29 -9.99
CA ILE A 217 1.66 8.74 -10.47
C ILE A 217 1.49 9.60 -11.72
N VAL A 218 0.74 9.12 -12.72
CA VAL A 218 0.44 9.88 -13.95
C VAL A 218 -0.20 11.22 -13.61
N ASN A 219 -1.19 11.25 -12.72
CA ASN A 219 -1.87 12.49 -12.34
C ASN A 219 -0.91 13.52 -11.72
N SER A 220 0.05 13.08 -10.90
CA SER A 220 1.11 13.97 -10.39
C SER A 220 2.05 14.46 -11.49
N ALA A 221 2.38 13.60 -12.46
CA ALA A 221 3.28 13.94 -13.56
C ALA A 221 2.73 15.04 -14.47
N LYS A 222 1.39 15.15 -14.63
CA LYS A 222 0.74 16.14 -15.51
C LYS A 222 1.09 17.60 -15.20
N SER A 223 1.44 17.91 -13.96
CA SER A 223 1.80 19.27 -13.54
C SER A 223 3.29 19.57 -13.61
N LEU A 224 4.10 18.60 -14.07
CA LEU A 224 5.55 18.75 -14.19
C LEU A 224 5.95 19.29 -15.56
N THR A 225 7.15 19.84 -15.64
CA THR A 225 7.81 20.17 -16.90
C THR A 225 8.04 18.91 -17.75
N ASP A 226 8.30 19.08 -19.04
CA ASP A 226 8.57 17.97 -19.97
C ASP A 226 9.74 17.10 -19.49
N GLU A 227 10.74 17.69 -18.84
CA GLU A 227 11.86 16.95 -18.24
C GLU A 227 11.40 16.04 -17.10
N GLY A 228 10.57 16.57 -16.18
CA GLY A 228 10.01 15.80 -15.08
C GLY A 228 9.07 14.68 -15.56
N GLN A 229 8.25 14.96 -16.58
CA GLN A 229 7.39 13.95 -17.21
C GLN A 229 8.23 12.84 -17.87
N LYS A 230 9.27 13.20 -18.63
CA LYS A 230 10.20 12.23 -19.24
C LYS A 230 10.91 11.37 -18.21
N TYR A 231 11.29 11.92 -17.06
CA TYR A 231 11.86 11.12 -15.96
C TYR A 231 10.85 10.09 -15.44
N ILE A 232 9.62 10.51 -15.15
CA ILE A 232 8.59 9.62 -14.59
C ILE A 232 8.20 8.52 -15.59
N PHE A 233 7.92 8.88 -16.85
CA PHE A 233 7.47 7.92 -17.86
C PHE A 233 8.61 7.11 -18.49
N GLY A 234 9.86 7.54 -18.26
CA GLY A 234 11.06 6.89 -18.78
C GLY A 234 11.61 5.75 -17.93
N VAL A 235 11.02 5.43 -16.77
CA VAL A 235 11.46 4.31 -15.91
C VAL A 235 11.20 2.96 -16.59
N LYS A 236 12.14 2.01 -16.45
CA LYS A 236 12.12 0.74 -17.22
C LYS A 236 12.29 -0.52 -16.39
N ASN A 237 12.98 -0.47 -15.25
CA ASN A 237 13.32 -1.65 -14.46
C ASN A 237 12.75 -1.58 -13.03
N ASN A 238 12.81 -2.70 -12.31
CA ASN A 238 12.23 -2.85 -10.97
C ASN A 238 12.78 -1.82 -9.97
N ASP A 239 14.10 -1.57 -9.95
CA ASP A 239 14.73 -0.60 -9.05
C ASP A 239 14.28 0.85 -9.35
N GLU A 240 14.14 1.21 -10.62
CA GLU A 240 13.65 2.52 -11.02
C GLU A 240 12.18 2.72 -10.64
N PHE A 241 11.34 1.70 -10.83
CA PHE A 241 9.94 1.74 -10.38
C PHE A 241 9.82 1.80 -8.85
N ASP A 242 10.58 1.00 -8.12
CA ASP A 242 10.60 1.04 -6.64
C ASP A 242 11.08 2.41 -6.14
N GLY A 243 12.15 2.93 -6.75
CA GLY A 243 12.68 4.26 -6.50
C GLY A 243 11.65 5.34 -6.75
N LEU A 244 10.95 5.31 -7.89
CA LEU A 244 9.90 6.25 -8.26
C LEU A 244 8.71 6.17 -7.29
N ILE A 245 8.19 4.97 -7.02
CA ILE A 245 7.07 4.76 -6.11
C ILE A 245 7.42 5.26 -4.71
N SER A 246 8.62 4.98 -4.19
CA SER A 246 9.05 5.41 -2.85
C SER A 246 9.46 6.88 -2.76
N LEU A 247 9.78 7.51 -3.90
CA LEU A 247 10.04 8.93 -4.02
C LEU A 247 8.73 9.73 -4.00
N LEU A 248 7.74 9.23 -4.74
CA LEU A 248 6.44 9.86 -4.86
C LEU A 248 5.50 9.49 -3.71
N TYR A 249 5.48 8.27 -3.23
CA TYR A 249 4.45 7.78 -2.33
C TYR A 249 5.02 6.87 -1.24
N ARG A 250 4.14 6.44 -0.34
CA ARG A 250 4.44 5.47 0.72
C ARG A 250 3.33 4.41 0.74
N PRO A 251 3.21 3.60 -0.32
CA PRO A 251 2.15 2.61 -0.38
C PRO A 251 2.30 1.60 0.76
N GLN A 252 1.20 1.33 1.44
CA GLN A 252 1.10 0.26 2.42
C GLN A 252 0.00 -0.68 1.99
N PHE A 253 0.25 -1.98 2.11
CA PHE A 253 -0.68 -3.04 1.80
C PHE A 253 -1.16 -3.71 3.10
N LEU A 254 -2.47 -3.77 3.29
CA LEU A 254 -3.12 -4.16 4.52
C LEU A 254 -3.92 -5.44 4.30
N VAL A 255 -3.48 -6.53 4.93
CA VAL A 255 -4.15 -7.84 4.85
C VAL A 255 -4.98 -8.06 6.11
N PRO A 256 -6.29 -8.37 6.02
CA PRO A 256 -7.13 -8.60 7.19
C PRO A 256 -6.61 -9.75 8.05
N LYS A 257 -6.67 -9.59 9.38
CA LYS A 257 -6.32 -10.58 10.41
C LYS A 257 -4.85 -10.99 10.44
N LYS A 258 -4.39 -11.69 9.40
CA LYS A 258 -3.04 -12.23 9.32
C LYS A 258 -2.71 -12.66 7.90
N MET A 259 -1.43 -12.83 7.63
CA MET A 259 -0.93 -13.54 6.45
C MET A 259 -0.05 -14.72 6.90
N VAL A 260 -0.11 -15.82 6.15
CA VAL A 260 0.79 -16.97 6.33
C VAL A 260 1.36 -17.32 4.98
N SER A 261 2.69 -17.47 4.89
CA SER A 261 3.36 -17.85 3.64
C SER A 261 4.49 -18.84 3.90
N LYS A 262 4.73 -19.74 2.95
CA LYS A 262 5.93 -20.59 2.89
C LYS A 262 7.02 -19.97 2.01
N ASP A 263 6.62 -19.11 1.09
CA ASP A 263 7.47 -18.48 0.08
C ASP A 263 7.97 -17.10 0.55
N THR A 264 8.36 -17.01 1.83
CA THR A 264 8.89 -15.77 2.40
C THR A 264 10.40 -15.87 2.53
N SER A 265 11.11 -14.97 1.87
CA SER A 265 12.55 -14.79 2.03
C SER A 265 12.83 -13.92 3.27
N LEU A 266 13.80 -14.33 4.07
CA LEU A 266 14.27 -13.61 5.25
C LEU A 266 15.67 -13.07 4.97
N PHE A 267 15.86 -11.77 5.19
CA PHE A 267 17.14 -11.09 5.13
C PHE A 267 17.44 -10.46 6.50
N SER A 268 18.69 -10.50 6.93
CA SER A 268 19.17 -10.03 8.25
C SER A 268 20.45 -9.24 8.12
#